data_AF-A0A257E4I4-F1
#
_entry.id   AF-A0A257E4I4-F1
#
_cell.length_a   1.000
_cell.length_b   1.000
_cell.length_c   1.000
_cell.angle_alpha   90.00
_cell.angle_beta   90.00
_cell.angle_gamma   90.00
#
_symmetry.space_group_name_H-M   'P 1'
#
loop_
_entity.id
_entity.type
_entity.pdbx_description
1 polymer ?
#
loop_
_entity_poly.entity_id
_entity_poly.type
_entity_poly.pdbx_seq_one_letter_code
_entity_poly.pdbx_strand_id
1 'polypeptide(L)'
;MRLPPLLLALALAGCANSSPQLSEGASARLNAPMPTSEAQRVWECAGSSSAIKGLAFVLKLQGRPIDSGGEIWATRERAKRLACSQAEMDAPDMGNFSSPPVSARPK
;
A
#
# COMPACT_ATOMS: atom_id res chain seq x y z
N MET A 1 13.21 5.41 -43.03
CA MET A 1 12.32 4.54 -42.23
C MET A 1 11.68 5.39 -41.14
N ARG A 2 10.36 5.66 -41.24
CA ARG A 2 9.61 6.43 -40.24
C ARG A 2 8.85 5.42 -39.38
N LEU A 3 9.26 5.25 -38.11
CA LEU A 3 8.48 4.42 -37.18
C LEU A 3 7.12 5.09 -36.94
N PRO A 4 6.00 4.37 -37.10
CA PRO A 4 4.68 4.93 -36.87
C PRO A 4 4.51 5.30 -35.38
N PRO A 5 3.96 6.48 -35.05
CA PRO A 5 3.84 6.99 -33.68
C PRO A 5 2.98 6.09 -32.77
N LEU A 6 2.18 5.20 -33.35
CA LEU A 6 1.41 4.19 -32.61
C LEU A 6 2.29 3.19 -31.85
N LEU A 7 3.46 2.80 -32.37
CA LEU A 7 4.34 1.83 -31.70
C LEU A 7 5.06 2.41 -30.47
N LEU A 8 5.32 3.73 -30.46
CA LEU A 8 5.86 4.43 -29.29
C LEU A 8 4.84 4.53 -28.15
N ALA A 9 3.55 4.67 -28.46
CA ALA A 9 2.50 4.75 -27.46
C ALA A 9 2.28 3.43 -26.69
N LEU A 10 2.40 2.27 -27.37
CA LEU A 10 2.33 0.97 -26.69
C LEU A 10 3.54 0.67 -25.80
N ALA A 11 4.73 1.16 -26.17
CA ALA A 11 5.94 0.98 -25.36
C ALA A 11 5.86 1.75 -24.01
N LEU A 12 5.25 2.94 -24.01
CA LEU A 12 5.05 3.73 -22.79
C LEU A 12 3.93 3.21 -21.89
N ALA A 13 2.91 2.57 -22.46
CA ALA A 13 1.84 1.92 -21.68
C ALA A 13 2.33 0.66 -20.93
N GLY A 14 3.36 -0.02 -21.45
CA GLY A 14 3.96 -1.21 -20.80
C GLY A 14 4.72 -0.91 -19.51
N CYS A 15 5.23 0.31 -19.34
CA CYS A 15 5.93 0.73 -18.10
C CYS A 15 4.99 1.22 -17.00
N ALA A 16 3.69 1.42 -17.28
CA ALA A 16 2.71 1.82 -16.26
C ALA A 16 2.32 0.67 -15.31
N ASN A 17 2.67 -0.58 -15.66
CA ASN A 17 2.30 -1.79 -14.91
C ASN A 17 3.45 -2.43 -14.12
N SER A 18 4.66 -1.85 -14.12
CA SER A 18 5.70 -2.28 -13.19
C SER A 18 5.35 -1.79 -11.79
N SER A 19 5.33 -2.69 -10.81
CA SER A 19 5.23 -2.31 -9.39
C SER A 19 6.26 -1.20 -9.10
N PRO A 20 5.87 -0.12 -8.40
CA PRO A 20 6.84 0.91 -8.03
C PRO A 20 8.01 0.25 -7.30
N GLN A 21 9.22 0.81 -7.46
CA GLN A 21 10.36 0.32 -6.70
C GLN A 21 10.04 0.51 -5.21
N LEU A 22 9.83 -0.61 -4.51
CA LEU A 22 9.37 -0.62 -3.13
C LEU A 22 10.55 -0.35 -2.20
N SER A 23 10.31 0.47 -1.18
CA SER A 23 11.18 0.54 0.00
C SER A 23 11.25 -0.83 0.68
N GLU A 24 12.22 -1.02 1.55
CA GLU A 24 12.29 -2.21 2.40
C GLU A 24 11.01 -2.38 3.25
N GLY A 25 10.51 -1.28 3.82
CA GLY A 25 9.25 -1.27 4.59
C GLY A 25 8.03 -1.68 3.77
N ALA A 26 7.88 -1.12 2.56
CA ALA A 26 6.76 -1.41 1.66
C ALA A 26 6.80 -2.87 1.19
N SER A 27 8.00 -3.37 0.87
CA SER A 27 8.19 -4.77 0.49
C SER A 27 7.90 -5.72 1.67
N ALA A 28 8.42 -5.41 2.87
CA ALA A 28 8.17 -6.19 4.06
C ALA A 28 6.68 -6.24 4.41
N ARG A 29 5.97 -5.10 4.30
CA ARG A 29 4.52 -5.06 4.50
C ARG A 29 3.81 -5.89 3.45
N LEU A 30 4.09 -5.71 2.16
CA LEU A 30 3.43 -6.46 1.09
C LEU A 30 3.61 -7.99 1.23
N ASN A 31 4.81 -8.41 1.64
CA ASN A 31 5.21 -9.81 1.67
C ASN A 31 5.10 -10.47 3.06
N ALA A 32 4.63 -9.75 4.09
CA ALA A 32 4.42 -10.35 5.40
C ALA A 32 3.44 -11.55 5.30
N PRO A 33 3.58 -12.58 6.15
CA PRO A 33 2.74 -13.77 6.11
C PRO A 33 1.25 -13.43 6.10
N MET A 34 0.46 -14.21 5.36
CA MET A 34 -1.00 -14.09 5.37
C MET A 34 -1.53 -14.38 6.78
N PRO A 35 -2.60 -13.69 7.22
CA PRO A 35 -3.17 -13.90 8.54
C PRO A 35 -3.71 -15.33 8.69
N THR A 36 -3.52 -15.91 9.87
CA THR A 36 -4.01 -17.23 10.26
C THR A 36 -5.37 -17.20 10.93
N SER A 37 -5.85 -16.01 11.32
CA SER A 37 -7.15 -15.80 11.94
C SER A 37 -7.89 -14.60 11.34
N GLU A 38 -9.22 -14.61 11.41
CA GLU A 38 -10.04 -13.50 10.95
C GLU A 38 -9.79 -12.22 11.75
N ALA A 39 -9.55 -12.36 13.06
CA ALA A 39 -9.17 -11.24 13.92
C ALA A 39 -7.87 -10.58 13.45
N GLN A 40 -6.88 -11.37 13.04
CA GLN A 40 -5.64 -10.86 12.47
C GLN A 40 -5.83 -10.21 11.12
N ARG A 41 -6.68 -10.78 10.25
CA ARG A 41 -7.05 -10.16 8.97
C ARG A 41 -7.68 -8.78 9.16
N VAL A 42 -8.70 -8.68 10.01
CA VAL A 42 -9.38 -7.42 10.32
C VAL A 42 -8.42 -6.41 10.95
N TRP A 43 -7.57 -6.84 11.88
CA TRP A 43 -6.54 -5.99 12.49
C TRP A 43 -5.56 -5.42 11.45
N GLU A 44 -5.22 -6.19 10.41
CA GLU A 44 -4.38 -5.71 9.31
C GLU A 44 -5.09 -4.72 8.38
N CYS A 45 -6.41 -4.86 8.22
CA CYS A 45 -7.24 -3.94 7.42
C CYS A 45 -7.46 -2.61 8.15
N ALA A 46 -7.73 -2.65 9.45
CA ALA A 46 -8.10 -1.50 10.28
C ALA A 46 -7.11 -0.34 10.17
N GLY A 47 -7.63 0.88 9.98
CA GLY A 47 -6.83 2.11 9.88
C GLY A 47 -6.10 2.34 8.56
N SER A 48 -6.19 1.42 7.58
CA SER A 48 -5.47 1.52 6.31
C SER A 48 -5.83 2.77 5.50
N SER A 49 -7.11 3.18 5.49
CA SER A 49 -7.54 4.40 4.79
C SER A 49 -6.87 5.65 5.37
N SER A 50 -6.81 5.73 6.71
CA SER A 50 -6.19 6.85 7.42
C SER A 50 -4.67 6.86 7.25
N ALA A 51 -4.03 5.69 7.30
CA ALA A 51 -2.60 5.56 7.05
C ALA A 51 -2.22 6.00 5.62
N ILE A 52 -3.00 5.60 4.61
CA ILE A 52 -2.79 6.03 3.21
C ILE A 52 -2.91 7.54 3.08
N LYS A 53 -3.97 8.15 3.65
CA LYS A 53 -4.19 9.60 3.61
C LYS A 53 -3.07 10.36 4.34
N GLY A 54 -2.69 9.90 5.52
CA GLY A 54 -1.63 10.49 6.34
C GLY A 54 -0.28 10.44 5.63
N LEU A 55 0.09 9.29 5.05
CA LEU A 55 1.33 9.16 4.31
C LEU A 55 1.37 10.07 3.07
N ALA A 56 0.27 10.12 2.30
CA ALA A 56 0.18 11.03 1.16
C ALA A 56 0.37 12.50 1.58
N PHE A 57 -0.20 12.88 2.73
CA PHE A 57 -0.04 14.21 3.30
C PHE A 57 1.42 14.49 3.72
N VAL A 58 2.08 13.57 4.44
CA VAL A 58 3.47 13.73 4.86
C VAL A 58 4.42 13.82 3.65
N LEU A 59 4.26 12.96 2.64
CA LEU A 59 5.08 13.02 1.42
C LEU A 59 4.94 14.36 0.70
N LYS A 60 3.72 14.90 0.66
CA LYS A 60 3.46 16.24 0.12
C LYS A 60 4.22 17.33 0.88
N LEU A 61 4.23 17.28 2.22
CA LEU A 61 4.99 18.23 3.05
C LEU A 61 6.51 18.13 2.80
N GLN A 62 6.99 16.94 2.47
CA GLN A 62 8.40 16.70 2.14
C GLN A 62 8.76 17.06 0.68
N GLY A 63 7.80 17.52 -0.13
CA GLY A 63 8.02 17.78 -1.56
C GLY A 63 8.31 16.52 -2.38
N ARG A 64 7.92 15.34 -1.88
CA ARG A 64 8.15 14.05 -2.55
C ARG A 64 6.92 13.65 -3.38
N PRO A 65 7.09 12.85 -4.45
CA PRO A 65 5.97 12.29 -5.19
C PRO A 65 5.01 11.53 -4.27
N ILE A 66 3.72 11.56 -4.62
CA ILE A 66 2.73 10.70 -3.97
C ILE A 66 3.17 9.24 -4.14
N ASP A 67 3.22 8.51 -3.04
CA ASP A 67 3.73 7.13 -2.98
C ASP A 67 5.23 6.95 -3.25
N SER A 68 6.06 7.97 -2.95
CA SER A 68 7.51 7.80 -2.95
C SER A 68 7.94 6.73 -1.94
N GLY A 69 8.48 5.60 -2.44
CA GLY A 69 8.80 4.41 -1.66
C GLY A 69 7.76 3.29 -1.75
N GLY A 70 6.62 3.50 -2.41
CA GLY A 70 5.64 2.46 -2.73
C GLY A 70 4.79 1.97 -1.56
N GLU A 71 4.84 2.63 -0.40
CA GLU A 71 4.10 2.25 0.81
C GLU A 71 2.57 2.37 0.66
N ILE A 72 2.08 3.38 -0.07
CA ILE A 72 0.65 3.53 -0.36
C ILE A 72 0.21 2.40 -1.29
N TRP A 73 0.96 2.13 -2.35
CA TRP A 73 0.67 1.01 -3.25
C TRP A 73 0.72 -0.33 -2.52
N ALA A 74 1.76 -0.59 -1.72
CA ALA A 74 1.90 -1.82 -0.96
C ALA A 74 0.76 -2.02 0.05
N THR A 75 0.35 -0.95 0.74
CA THR A 75 -0.79 -1.00 1.68
C THR A 75 -2.09 -1.32 0.94
N ARG A 76 -2.35 -0.68 -0.21
CA ARG A 76 -3.54 -0.97 -1.04
C ARG A 76 -3.52 -2.39 -1.59
N GLU A 77 -2.38 -2.84 -2.08
CA GLU A 77 -2.25 -4.17 -2.66
C GLU A 77 -2.39 -5.26 -1.61
N ARG A 78 -1.83 -5.05 -0.41
CA ARG A 78 -2.09 -5.94 0.73
C ARG A 78 -3.57 -5.95 1.13
N ALA A 79 -4.21 -4.78 1.23
CA ALA A 79 -5.63 -4.71 1.56
C ALA A 79 -6.50 -5.50 0.55
N LYS A 80 -6.17 -5.44 -0.74
CA LYS A 80 -6.81 -6.29 -1.76
C LYS A 80 -6.57 -7.78 -1.54
N ARG A 81 -5.32 -8.19 -1.28
CA ARG A 81 -4.95 -9.60 -1.00
C ARG A 81 -5.68 -10.16 0.22
N LEU A 82 -5.95 -9.31 1.21
CA LEU A 82 -6.71 -9.63 2.42
C LEU A 82 -8.23 -9.51 2.26
N ALA A 83 -8.71 -9.16 1.06
CA ALA A 83 -10.12 -8.88 0.79
C ALA A 83 -10.74 -7.89 1.80
N CYS A 84 -9.98 -6.88 2.22
CA CYS A 84 -10.47 -5.88 3.17
C CYS A 84 -11.68 -5.15 2.58
N SER A 85 -12.74 -5.02 3.37
CA SER A 85 -13.85 -4.12 3.02
C SER A 85 -13.47 -2.67 3.26
N GLN A 86 -14.15 -1.73 2.59
CA GLN A 86 -13.94 -0.31 2.84
C GLN A 86 -14.24 0.06 4.31
N ALA A 87 -15.26 -0.54 4.91
CA ALA A 87 -15.62 -0.33 6.32
C ALA A 87 -14.50 -0.81 7.27
N GLU A 88 -13.86 -1.95 6.98
CA GLU A 88 -12.71 -2.41 7.75
C GLU A 88 -11.53 -1.45 7.60
N MET A 89 -11.26 -0.95 6.39
CA MET A 89 -10.16 -0.01 6.16
C MET A 89 -10.37 1.36 6.82
N ASP A 90 -11.63 1.78 6.96
CA ASP A 90 -12.02 3.04 7.59
C ASP A 90 -12.18 2.93 9.12
N ALA A 91 -12.17 1.71 9.68
CA ALA A 91 -12.18 1.52 11.11
C ALA A 91 -10.94 2.16 11.78
N PRO A 92 -11.02 2.56 13.06
CA PRO A 92 -9.87 3.08 13.79
C PRO A 92 -8.67 2.13 13.73
N ASP A 93 -7.46 2.67 13.63
CA ASP A 93 -6.23 1.87 13.72
C ASP A 93 -6.23 1.09 15.04
N MET A 94 -6.11 -0.23 14.97
CA MET A 94 -6.04 -1.10 16.15
C MET A 94 -4.60 -1.22 16.67
N GLY A 95 -3.76 -0.22 16.42
CA GLY A 95 -2.34 -0.19 16.75
C GLY A 95 -1.42 -0.82 15.71
N ASN A 96 -1.90 -1.08 14.49
CA ASN A 96 -1.12 -1.67 13.38
C ASN A 96 -0.18 -0.64 12.73
N PHE A 97 -0.60 0.63 12.64
CA PHE A 97 0.17 1.70 11.99
C PHE A 97 0.86 2.64 12.98
N SER A 98 0.65 2.43 14.28
CA SER A 98 1.28 3.18 15.35
C SER A 98 2.72 2.69 15.58
N SER A 99 3.66 3.60 15.88
CA SER A 99 5.04 3.24 16.25
C SER A 99 5.37 3.72 17.68
N PRO A 100 5.72 2.81 18.61
CA PRO A 100 5.59 1.35 18.47
C PRO A 100 4.10 0.93 18.35
N PRO A 101 3.81 -0.27 17.81
CA PRO A 101 2.44 -0.80 17.79
C PRO A 101 1.85 -0.82 19.19
N VAL A 102 0.66 -0.24 19.36
CA VAL A 102 -0.03 -0.21 20.66
C VAL A 102 -0.63 -1.57 21.00
N SER A 103 -1.01 -2.34 19.98
CA SER A 103 -1.46 -3.72 20.10
C SER A 103 -0.49 -4.64 19.39
N ALA A 104 -0.13 -5.75 20.05
CA ALA A 104 0.58 -6.82 19.36
C ALA A 104 -0.30 -7.38 18.23
N ARG A 105 0.33 -7.79 17.12
CA ARG A 105 -0.37 -8.51 16.06
C ARG A 105 -1.03 -9.74 16.69
N PRO A 106 -2.37 -9.86 16.63
CA PRO A 106 -3.05 -11.00 17.22
C PRO A 106 -2.62 -12.29 16.50
N LYS A 107 -2.53 -13.38 17.26
CA LYS A 107 -2.15 -14.71 16.75
C LYS A 107 -3.29 -15.35 15.95
#